data_AF-A0A942MKS5-F1
#
_entry.id   AF-A0A942MKS5-F1
#
_cell.length_a   1.000
_cell.length_b   1.000
_cell.length_c   1.000
_cell.angle_alpha   90.00
_cell.angle_beta   90.00
_cell.angle_gamma   90.00
#
_symmetry.space_group_name_H-M   'P 1'
#
loop_
_entity.id
_entity.type
_entity.pdbx_description
1 polymer ?
#
loop_
_entity_poly.entity_id
_entity_poly.type
_entity_poly.pdbx_seq_one_letter_code
_entity_poly.pdbx_strand_id
1 'polypeptide(L)' 'MTGNKKLNEMIIYEAIRGVKEHKFSYWDAQIWVSARLNQISLVLSEDFADNSLADGVRFVNPLMPVFDLENMLAKS' A
#
# COMPACT_ATOMS: atom_id res chain seq x y z
N MET A 1 7.32 -13.67 -28.00
CA MET A 1 6.40 -14.07 -26.90
C MET A 1 6.16 -12.82 -26.07
N THR A 2 5.23 -11.98 -26.47
CA THR A 2 5.15 -10.60 -25.96
C THR A 2 3.72 -10.23 -25.68
N GLY A 3 3.47 -9.74 -24.47
CA GLY A 3 2.69 -8.51 -24.34
C GLY A 3 1.27 -8.59 -23.76
N ASN A 4 0.92 -9.60 -22.96
CA ASN A 4 -0.29 -9.53 -22.12
C ASN A 4 0.00 -10.11 -20.73
N LYS A 5 1.03 -9.61 -20.04
CA LYS A 5 1.14 -9.84 -18.60
C LYS A 5 0.06 -8.98 -17.94
N LYS A 6 -1.13 -9.55 -17.80
CA LYS A 6 -2.29 -8.89 -17.19
C LYS A 6 -1.85 -8.36 -15.81
N LEU A 7 -2.34 -7.18 -15.43
CA LEU A 7 -2.07 -6.52 -14.15
C LEU A 7 -2.15 -7.49 -12.95
N ASN A 8 -3.00 -8.53 -13.05
CA ASN A 8 -3.15 -9.57 -12.05
C ASN A 8 -1.85 -10.37 -11.74
N GLU A 9 -1.06 -10.74 -12.75
CA GLU A 9 0.16 -11.52 -12.55
C GLU A 9 1.24 -10.69 -11.88
N MET A 10 1.37 -9.42 -12.28
CA MET A 10 2.31 -8.48 -11.66
C MET A 10 1.96 -8.24 -10.19
N ILE A 11 0.66 -8.15 -9.85
CA ILE A 11 0.20 -8.05 -8.46
C ILE A 11 0.64 -9.26 -7.64
N ILE A 12 0.49 -10.47 -8.15
CA ILE A 12 0.88 -11.69 -7.43
C ILE A 12 2.40 -11.73 -7.16
N TYR A 13 3.23 -11.44 -8.17
CA TYR A 13 4.68 -11.49 -8.00
C TYR A 13 5.20 -10.40 -7.05
N GLU A 14 4.68 -9.17 -7.18
CA GLU A 14 5.08 -8.09 -6.30
C GLU A 14 4.53 -8.29 -4.88
N ALA A 15 3.37 -8.94 -4.71
CA ALA A 15 2.85 -9.27 -3.38
C ALA A 15 3.79 -10.25 -2.65
N ILE A 16 4.37 -11.23 -3.37
CA ILE A 16 5.41 -12.11 -2.81
C ILE A 16 6.64 -11.31 -2.37
N ARG A 17 7.02 -10.26 -3.12
CA ARG A 17 8.08 -9.33 -2.70
C ARG A 17 7.71 -8.61 -1.40
N GLY A 18 6.47 -8.12 -1.29
CA GLY A 18 5.95 -7.48 -0.07
C GLY A 18 6.02 -8.40 1.15
N VAL A 19 5.65 -9.68 0.99
CA VAL A 19 5.78 -10.69 2.05
C VAL A 19 7.25 -10.91 2.44
N LYS A 20 8.17 -10.99 1.47
CA LYS A 20 9.58 -11.30 1.73
C LYS A 20 10.35 -10.13 2.33
N GLU A 21 10.21 -8.94 1.76
CA GLU A 21 11.01 -7.74 2.05
C GLU A 21 10.40 -6.89 3.17
N HIS A 22 9.08 -6.70 3.14
CA HIS A 22 8.36 -5.83 4.10
C HIS A 22 7.65 -6.61 5.20
N LYS A 23 7.67 -7.95 5.15
CA LYS A 23 7.01 -8.85 6.12
C LYS A 23 5.49 -8.65 6.24
N PHE A 24 4.88 -8.10 5.20
CA PHE A 24 3.42 -7.99 5.12
C PHE A 24 2.77 -9.37 5.09
N SER A 25 1.51 -9.45 5.56
CA SER A 25 0.67 -10.57 5.18
C SER A 25 0.45 -10.54 3.65
N TYR A 26 0.09 -11.67 3.05
CA TYR A 26 -0.10 -11.72 1.60
C TYR A 26 -1.19 -10.75 1.11
N TRP A 27 -2.27 -10.58 1.89
CA TRP A 27 -3.37 -9.68 1.55
C TRP A 27 -2.97 -8.21 1.69
N ASP A 28 -2.25 -7.86 2.75
CA ASP A 28 -1.69 -6.51 2.92
C ASP A 28 -0.70 -6.17 1.80
N ALA A 29 0.12 -7.15 1.39
CA ALA A 29 1.03 -6.98 0.28
C ALA A 29 0.27 -6.68 -1.03
N GLN A 30 -0.91 -7.27 -1.27
CA GLN A 30 -1.72 -6.93 -2.45
C GLN A 30 -2.23 -5.49 -2.41
N ILE A 31 -2.64 -4.98 -1.23
CA ILE A 31 -3.05 -3.58 -1.05
C ILE A 31 -1.89 -2.65 -1.38
N TRP A 32 -0.72 -2.91 -0.80
CA TRP A 32 0.50 -2.13 -1.04
C TRP A 32 0.92 -2.12 -2.52
N VAL A 33 0.92 -3.28 -3.18
CA VAL A 33 1.25 -3.34 -4.62
C VAL A 33 0.25 -2.58 -5.46
N SER A 34 -1.06 -2.72 -5.16
CA SER A 34 -2.10 -1.98 -5.87
C SER A 34 -1.88 -0.47 -5.77
N ALA A 35 -1.59 0.03 -4.57
CA ALA A 35 -1.28 1.44 -4.36
C ALA A 35 -0.03 1.88 -5.13
N ARG A 36 1.07 1.13 -4.99
CA ARG A 36 2.36 1.44 -5.64
C ARG A 36 2.26 1.44 -7.17
N LEU A 37 1.62 0.44 -7.77
CA LEU A 37 1.49 0.33 -9.23
C LEU A 37 0.57 1.43 -9.82
N ASN A 38 -0.35 1.97 -9.02
CA ASN A 38 -1.23 3.07 -9.41
C ASN A 38 -0.73 4.44 -8.91
N GLN A 39 0.51 4.54 -8.43
CA GLN A 39 1.12 5.79 -7.94
C GLN A 39 0.33 6.46 -6.80
N ILE A 40 -0.40 5.68 -6.01
CA ILE A 40 -1.11 6.16 -4.84
C ILE A 40 -0.12 6.18 -3.67
N SER A 41 0.21 7.38 -3.19
CA SER A 41 1.20 7.58 -2.13
C SER A 41 0.66 7.47 -0.70
N LEU A 42 -0.67 7.38 -0.54
CA LEU A 42 -1.33 7.31 0.76
C LEU A 42 -2.42 6.23 0.75
N VAL A 43 -2.38 5.33 1.73
CA VAL A 43 -3.42 4.34 2.01
C VAL A 43 -3.89 4.53 3.45
N LEU A 44 -5.20 4.66 3.63
CA LEU A 44 -5.81 4.61 4.96
C LEU A 44 -6.11 3.15 5.30
N SER A 45 -5.48 2.62 6.34
CA SER A 45 -5.69 1.24 6.77
C SER A 45 -5.21 1.02 8.20
N GLU A 46 -6.00 0.29 8.98
CA GLU A 46 -5.74 -0.10 10.35
C GLU A 46 -4.80 -1.30 10.49
N ASP A 47 -4.68 -2.11 9.43
CA ASP A 47 -3.89 -3.34 9.43
C ASP A 47 -2.38 -3.07 9.34
N PHE A 48 -2.00 -1.88 8.91
CA PHE A 48 -0.60 -1.46 8.81
C PHE A 48 -0.17 -0.67 10.05
N ALA A 49 1.13 -0.71 10.33
CA ALA A 49 1.72 0.16 11.34
C ALA A 49 1.48 1.63 10.97
N ASP A 50 0.93 2.41 11.91
CA ASP A 50 0.59 3.80 11.67
C ASP A 50 1.82 4.62 11.23
N ASN A 51 1.60 5.47 10.24
CA ASN A 51 2.59 6.33 9.60
C ASN A 51 3.80 5.60 8.96
N SER A 52 3.71 4.29 8.76
CA SER A 52 4.75 3.51 8.07
C SER A 52 4.85 3.90 6.58
N LEU A 53 6.05 3.77 6.01
CA LEU A 53 6.35 4.11 4.62
C LEU A 53 7.04 2.92 3.95
N ALA A 54 6.45 2.40 2.88
CA ALA A 54 7.03 1.32 2.08
C ALA A 54 6.97 1.68 0.59
N ASP A 55 8.15 1.77 -0.04
CA ASP A 55 8.30 2.08 -1.47
C ASP A 55 7.46 3.28 -1.95
N GLY A 56 7.41 4.34 -1.12
CA GLY A 56 6.69 5.58 -1.43
C GLY A 56 5.20 5.58 -1.06
N VAL A 57 4.67 4.46 -0.55
CA VAL A 57 3.29 4.37 -0.04
C VAL A 57 3.30 4.55 1.48
N ARG A 58 2.64 5.60 1.95
CA ARG A 58 2.41 5.85 3.38
C ARG A 58 1.11 5.19 3.82
N PHE A 59 1.16 4.47 4.93
CA PHE A 59 -0.02 3.94 5.59
C PHE A 59 -0.37 4.80 6.80
N VAL A 60 -1.63 5.21 6.89
CA VAL A 60 -2.14 5.97 8.04
C VAL A 60 -3.34 5.23 8.59
N ASN A 61 -3.36 5.00 9.89
CA ASN A 61 -4.45 4.31 10.55
C ASN A 61 -5.57 5.32 10.88
N PRO A 62 -6.74 5.25 10.22
CA PRO A 62 -7.82 6.21 10.43
C PRO A 62 -8.54 6.05 11.78
N LEU A 63 -8.25 4.98 12.51
CA LEU A 63 -8.83 4.69 13.82
C LEU A 63 -8.00 5.25 14.98
N MET A 64 -6.84 5.85 14.69
CA MET A 64 -6.01 6.51 15.72
C MET A 64 -6.72 7.75 16.27
N PRO A 65 -6.66 8.01 17.60
CA PRO A 65 -7.30 9.19 18.19
C PRO A 65 -6.82 10.54 17.61
N VAL A 66 -5.63 10.55 17.02
CA VAL A 66 -4.98 11.73 16.43
C VAL A 66 -5.27 11.88 14.94
N PHE A 67 -6.04 10.97 14.32
CA PHE A 67 -6.36 11.04 12.90
C PHE A 67 -7.29 12.23 12.61
N ASP A 68 -6.90 13.03 11.63
CA ASP A 68 -7.64 14.21 11.17
C ASP A 68 -7.63 14.25 9.65
N LEU A 69 -8.78 13.86 9.06
CA LEU A 69 -8.96 13.78 7.62
C LEU A 69 -8.86 15.16 6.94
N GLU A 70 -9.45 16.19 7.55
CA GLU A 70 -9.48 17.54 6.95
C GLU A 70 -8.06 18.12 6.83
N ASN A 71 -7.28 18.00 7.90
CA ASN A 71 -5.89 18.44 7.94
C ASN A 71 -5.00 17.63 6.97
N MET A 72 -5.30 16.35 6.74
CA MET A 72 -4.56 15.54 5.77
C MET A 72 -4.84 15.95 4.33
N LEU A 73 -6.11 16.18 3.97
CA LEU A 73 -6.47 16.62 2.61
C LEU A 73 -5.95 18.02 2.31
N ALA A 74 -5.82 18.88 3.32
CA ALA A 74 -5.22 20.21 3.15
C ALA A 74 -3.71 20.19 2.85
N LYS A 75 -3.02 19.05 3.03
CA LYS A 75 -1.56 18.91 2.89
C LYS A 75 -1.14 17.99 1.74
N SER A 76 -2.09 17.37 1.03
CA SER A 76 -1.87 16.51 -0.14
C SER A 76 -1.92 17.31 -1.43
#